data_AF-A0A519RMB0-F1
#
_entry.id   AF-A0A519RMB0-F1
#
_cell.length_a   1.000
_cell.length_b   1.000
_cell.length_c   1.000
_cell.angle_alpha   90.00
_cell.angle_beta   90.00
_cell.angle_gamma   90.00
#
_symmetry.space_group_name_H-M   'P 1'
#
loop_
_entity.id
_entity.type
_entity.pdbx_description
1 polymer ?
#
loop_
_entity_poly.entity_id
_entity_poly.type
_entity_poly.pdbx_seq_one_letter_code
_entity_poly.pdbx_strand_id
1 'polypeptide(L)'
;FDSAFMWERGTPYFGKHTTYEATPGKVLTVPKSLFANICSWEQMNFFNGQRIRKDIDDYYYYSGKDRKFKNLITLIENNLGYSVFQAIEKTKIALSSEQEVNFSYHKMEIDIDEQISLTTYEQIIQKDVNRIANYLEEFLIQNNIDVEKIDSLFLTGGTSMVASIQSLFKNKFPHITLNSGDNFKSVAKGLAYSGYLFEE
;
A
#
# COMPACT_ATOMS: atom_id res chain seq x y z
N PHE A 1 -2.69 -2.33 -1.21
CA PHE A 1 -3.14 -0.96 -0.86
C PHE A 1 -1.97 -0.11 -0.40
N ASP A 2 -1.20 -0.52 0.60
CA ASP A 2 -0.08 0.30 1.13
C ASP A 2 0.98 0.60 0.06
N SER A 3 1.29 -0.35 -0.82
CA SER A 3 2.18 -0.10 -1.97
C SER A 3 1.63 0.94 -2.95
N ALA A 4 0.31 0.98 -3.17
CA ALA A 4 -0.33 1.99 -4.01
C ALA A 4 -0.30 3.36 -3.33
N PHE A 5 -0.53 3.41 -2.02
CA PHE A 5 -0.37 4.62 -1.22
C PHE A 5 1.07 5.13 -1.22
N MET A 6 2.03 4.24 -0.96
CA MET A 6 3.46 4.54 -1.04
C MET A 6 3.79 5.08 -2.42
N TRP A 7 3.31 4.45 -3.50
CA TRP A 7 3.53 4.94 -4.86
C TRP A 7 2.95 6.33 -5.08
N GLU A 8 1.70 6.59 -4.72
CA GLU A 8 1.04 7.86 -5.04
C GLU A 8 1.42 9.01 -4.12
N ARG A 9 1.49 8.78 -2.80
CA ARG A 9 1.72 9.81 -1.77
C ARG A 9 3.11 9.74 -1.13
N GLY A 10 3.72 8.56 -1.04
CA GLY A 10 5.06 8.39 -0.44
C GLY A 10 6.21 8.77 -1.38
N THR A 11 6.34 8.09 -2.53
CA THR A 11 7.45 8.26 -3.48
C THR A 11 7.67 9.70 -3.99
N PRO A 12 6.67 10.60 -4.08
CA PRO A 12 6.93 12.02 -4.33
C PRO A 12 7.90 12.65 -3.33
N TYR A 13 7.86 12.28 -2.04
CA TYR A 13 8.80 12.76 -1.01
C TYR A 13 10.19 12.15 -1.12
N PHE A 14 10.34 11.10 -1.93
CA PHE A 14 11.60 10.41 -2.23
C PHE A 14 12.13 10.75 -3.64
N GLY A 15 11.50 11.68 -4.36
CA GLY A 15 12.00 12.15 -5.65
C GLY A 15 11.44 11.43 -6.87
N LYS A 16 10.24 10.81 -6.81
CA LYS A 16 9.58 10.16 -7.97
C LYS A 16 9.58 11.00 -9.26
N HIS A 17 9.58 12.33 -9.12
CA HIS A 17 9.54 13.29 -10.23
C HIS A 17 10.86 14.04 -10.45
N THR A 18 11.92 13.67 -9.74
CA THR A 18 13.23 14.29 -9.87
C THR A 18 13.76 14.11 -11.29
N THR A 19 14.30 15.19 -11.85
CA THR A 19 15.01 15.20 -13.12
C THR A 19 16.50 15.34 -12.88
N TYR A 20 17.30 14.87 -13.84
CA TYR A 20 18.75 14.94 -13.79
C TYR A 20 19.32 15.24 -15.18
N GLU A 21 20.46 15.91 -15.23
CA GLU A 21 21.19 16.18 -16.47
C GLU A 21 22.04 14.97 -16.86
N ALA A 22 21.59 14.19 -17.86
CA ALA A 22 22.27 12.97 -18.28
C ALA A 22 23.53 13.24 -19.12
N THR A 23 23.48 14.30 -19.92
CA THR A 23 24.59 14.87 -20.70
C THR A 23 24.37 16.38 -20.79
N PRO A 24 25.41 17.20 -21.08
CA PRO A 24 25.25 18.64 -21.20
C PRO A 24 24.05 19.03 -22.08
N GLY A 25 23.07 19.73 -21.50
CA GLY A 25 21.85 20.18 -22.19
C GLY A 25 20.75 19.14 -22.36
N LYS A 26 20.90 17.91 -21.84
CA LYS A 26 19.87 16.85 -21.92
C LYS A 26 19.38 16.45 -20.53
N VAL A 27 18.19 16.95 -20.19
CA VAL A 27 17.51 16.63 -18.92
C VAL A 27 16.58 15.44 -19.12
N LEU A 28 16.69 14.44 -18.23
CA LEU A 28 15.83 13.27 -18.17
C LEU A 28 15.19 13.14 -16.79
N THR A 29 14.14 12.34 -16.69
CA THR A 29 13.53 11.98 -15.40
C THR A 29 14.19 10.71 -14.86
N VAL A 30 14.41 10.66 -13.55
CA VAL A 30 14.91 9.43 -12.90
C VAL A 30 13.96 8.26 -13.21
N PRO A 31 14.49 7.06 -13.53
CA PRO A 31 13.65 5.91 -13.90
C PRO A 31 12.62 5.54 -12.82
N LYS A 32 11.36 5.38 -13.25
CA LYS A 32 10.24 4.96 -12.39
C LYS A 32 10.47 3.62 -11.67
N SER A 33 11.26 2.73 -12.26
CA SER A 33 11.62 1.43 -11.68
C SER A 33 12.35 1.57 -10.34
N LEU A 34 13.13 2.65 -10.16
CA LEU A 34 13.78 2.96 -8.89
C LEU A 34 12.75 3.11 -7.77
N PHE A 35 11.68 3.86 -8.03
CA PHE A 35 10.63 4.12 -7.03
C PHE A 35 9.67 2.94 -6.87
N ALA A 36 9.53 2.07 -7.87
CA ALA A 36 8.73 0.86 -7.73
C ALA A 36 9.31 -0.08 -6.66
N ASN A 37 10.63 -0.17 -6.56
CA ASN A 37 11.33 -1.04 -5.60
C ASN A 37 11.16 -0.58 -4.14
N ILE A 38 10.85 0.70 -3.87
CA ILE A 38 10.57 1.17 -2.50
C ILE A 38 9.08 1.08 -2.12
N CYS A 39 8.21 0.67 -3.06
CA CYS A 39 6.80 0.39 -2.77
C CYS A 39 6.58 -0.98 -2.11
N SER A 40 7.64 -1.75 -1.90
CA SER A 40 7.65 -2.92 -1.03
C SER A 40 8.89 -2.87 -0.16
N TRP A 41 8.71 -2.87 1.17
CA TRP A 41 9.82 -2.79 2.11
C TRP A 41 10.78 -3.99 1.96
N GLU A 42 10.28 -5.17 1.59
CA GLU A 42 11.09 -6.37 1.35
C GLU A 42 12.05 -6.21 0.16
N GLN A 43 11.59 -5.48 -0.86
CA GLN A 43 12.36 -5.18 -2.06
C GLN A 43 13.42 -4.10 -1.82
N MET A 44 13.43 -3.44 -0.65
CA MET A 44 14.45 -2.42 -0.37
C MET A 44 15.86 -3.01 -0.22
N ASN A 45 15.96 -4.32 0.03
CA ASN A 45 17.25 -5.01 0.01
C ASN A 45 17.96 -4.96 -1.35
N PHE A 46 17.23 -4.76 -2.47
CA PHE A 46 17.84 -4.61 -3.79
C PHE A 46 18.75 -3.37 -3.90
N PHE A 47 18.57 -2.38 -3.03
CA PHE A 47 19.39 -1.17 -3.01
C PHE A 47 20.77 -1.37 -2.36
N ASN A 48 21.07 -2.55 -1.83
CA ASN A 48 22.38 -2.86 -1.27
C ASN A 48 23.46 -3.15 -2.32
N GLY A 49 23.08 -3.30 -3.60
CA GLY A 49 24.04 -3.49 -4.68
C GLY A 49 24.90 -2.25 -4.94
N GLN A 50 26.21 -2.45 -5.17
CA GLN A 50 27.13 -1.33 -5.44
C GLN A 50 26.73 -0.52 -6.68
N ARG A 51 26.23 -1.18 -7.73
CA ARG A 51 25.79 -0.52 -8.96
C ARG A 51 24.65 0.46 -8.72
N ILE A 52 23.60 0.03 -8.02
CA ILE A 52 22.42 0.86 -7.81
C ILE A 52 22.71 2.00 -6.83
N ARG A 53 23.61 1.80 -5.85
CA ARG A 53 24.11 2.89 -4.99
C ARG A 53 24.81 3.97 -5.81
N LYS A 54 25.70 3.57 -6.72
CA LYS A 54 26.37 4.50 -7.62
C LYS A 54 25.38 5.25 -8.52
N ASP A 55 24.41 4.54 -9.10
CA ASP A 55 23.37 5.18 -9.93
C ASP A 55 22.58 6.23 -9.11
N ILE A 56 22.25 5.93 -7.85
CA ILE A 56 21.58 6.88 -6.94
C ILE A 56 22.45 8.09 -6.66
N ASP A 57 23.74 7.90 -6.36
CA ASP A 57 24.67 9.02 -6.11
C ASP A 57 24.80 9.92 -7.35
N ASP A 58 24.89 9.33 -8.54
CA ASP A 58 24.92 10.04 -9.82
C ASP A 58 23.61 10.84 -10.02
N TYR A 59 22.44 10.22 -9.85
CA TYR A 59 21.15 10.93 -9.97
C TYR A 59 21.05 12.09 -8.97
N TYR A 60 21.51 11.91 -7.74
CA TYR A 60 21.51 12.98 -6.74
C TYR A 60 22.42 14.15 -7.15
N TYR A 61 23.62 13.86 -7.65
CA TYR A 61 24.54 14.90 -8.09
C TYR A 61 24.01 15.65 -9.33
N TYR A 62 23.60 14.92 -10.37
CA TYR A 62 23.14 15.50 -11.64
C TYR A 62 21.72 16.08 -11.60
N SER A 63 20.95 15.84 -10.52
CA SER A 63 19.69 16.54 -10.26
C SER A 63 19.89 17.92 -9.60
N GLY A 64 21.14 18.35 -9.38
CA GLY A 64 21.42 19.56 -8.64
C GLY A 64 21.22 19.40 -7.14
N LYS A 65 21.43 18.18 -6.61
CA LYS A 65 21.25 17.83 -5.20
C LYS A 65 19.81 18.03 -4.72
N ASP A 66 18.86 17.50 -5.47
CA ASP A 66 17.44 17.57 -5.13
C ASP A 66 17.17 17.03 -3.71
N ARG A 67 16.51 17.84 -2.87
CA ARG A 67 16.25 17.52 -1.46
C ARG A 67 15.36 16.29 -1.29
N LYS A 68 14.35 16.12 -2.15
CA LYS A 68 13.45 14.94 -2.09
C LYS A 68 14.19 13.68 -2.51
N PHE A 69 15.11 13.79 -3.46
CA PHE A 69 15.97 12.66 -3.82
C PHE A 69 16.97 12.32 -2.70
N LYS A 70 17.47 13.31 -1.95
CA LYS A 70 18.26 13.06 -0.73
C LYS A 70 17.49 12.25 0.33
N ASN A 71 16.17 12.43 0.42
CA ASN A 71 15.34 11.61 1.29
C ASN A 71 15.36 10.12 0.90
N LEU A 72 15.46 9.80 -0.39
CA LEU A 72 15.59 8.40 -0.86
C LEU A 72 16.90 7.78 -0.36
N ILE A 73 18.00 8.51 -0.46
CA ILE A 73 19.30 8.08 0.09
C ILE A 73 19.17 7.81 1.59
N THR A 74 18.62 8.78 2.32
CA THR A 74 18.38 8.67 3.77
C THR A 74 17.52 7.46 4.12
N LEU A 75 16.46 7.22 3.34
CA LEU A 75 15.53 6.09 3.51
C LEU A 75 16.25 4.74 3.39
N ILE A 76 17.11 4.60 2.37
CA ILE A 76 17.84 3.37 2.06
C ILE A 76 18.96 3.13 3.08
N GLU A 77 19.82 4.13 3.30
CA GLU A 77 21.00 3.97 4.17
C GLU A 77 20.63 3.65 5.62
N ASN A 78 19.51 4.18 6.08
CA ASN A 78 19.04 4.00 7.46
C ASN A 78 17.95 2.93 7.59
N ASN A 79 17.69 2.14 6.54
CA ASN A 79 16.68 1.07 6.53
C ASN A 79 15.29 1.52 7.03
N LEU A 80 14.87 2.72 6.64
CA LEU A 80 13.69 3.39 7.20
C LEU A 80 12.38 2.95 6.55
N GLY A 81 12.44 2.14 5.49
CA GLY A 81 11.31 1.64 4.71
C GLY A 81 10.16 1.11 5.53
N TYR A 82 10.44 0.12 6.38
CA TYR A 82 9.42 -0.48 7.24
C TYR A 82 8.70 0.57 8.10
N SER A 83 9.42 1.56 8.64
CA SER A 83 8.80 2.58 9.47
C SER A 83 7.97 3.61 8.69
N VAL A 84 8.26 3.83 7.41
CA VAL A 84 7.36 4.57 6.51
C VAL A 84 6.08 3.78 6.27
N PHE A 85 6.18 2.47 6.02
CA PHE A 85 5.01 1.60 5.88
C PHE A 85 4.17 1.55 7.16
N GLN A 86 4.77 1.61 8.34
CA GLN A 86 4.01 1.75 9.59
C GLN A 86 3.23 3.06 9.67
N ALA A 87 3.79 4.17 9.16
CA ALA A 87 3.06 5.44 9.10
C ALA A 87 1.89 5.36 8.10
N ILE A 88 2.11 4.75 6.93
CA ILE A 88 1.05 4.49 5.95
C ILE A 88 -0.07 3.62 6.54
N GLU A 89 0.29 2.55 7.26
CA GLU A 89 -0.67 1.66 7.92
C GLU A 89 -1.54 2.42 8.93
N LYS A 90 -0.92 3.28 9.75
CA LYS A 90 -1.65 4.13 10.70
C LYS A 90 -2.62 5.07 9.99
N THR A 91 -2.18 5.72 8.91
CA THR A 91 -3.06 6.58 8.10
C THR A 91 -4.25 5.79 7.55
N LYS A 92 -4.00 4.62 6.97
CA LYS A 92 -5.05 3.74 6.44
C LYS A 92 -6.06 3.33 7.52
N ILE A 93 -5.59 2.92 8.70
CA ILE A 93 -6.45 2.51 9.80
C ILE A 93 -7.34 3.67 10.26
N ALA A 94 -6.78 4.88 10.42
CA ALA A 94 -7.57 6.04 10.82
C ALA A 94 -8.61 6.44 9.76
N LEU A 95 -8.26 6.34 8.46
CA LEU A 95 -9.19 6.58 7.36
C LEU A 95 -10.35 5.57 7.27
N SER A 96 -10.29 4.45 7.99
CA SER A 96 -11.46 3.56 8.13
C SER A 96 -12.60 4.18 8.93
N SER A 97 -12.35 5.22 9.73
CA SER A 97 -13.35 5.88 10.58
C SER A 97 -13.41 7.41 10.40
N GLU A 98 -12.39 8.02 9.82
CA GLU A 98 -12.27 9.47 9.67
C GLU A 98 -12.29 9.89 8.20
N GLN A 99 -12.84 11.07 7.90
CA GLN A 99 -12.92 11.60 6.53
C GLN A 99 -11.62 12.23 6.06
N GLU A 100 -10.78 12.69 6.98
CA GLU A 100 -9.48 13.28 6.71
C GLU A 100 -8.51 12.89 7.82
N VAL A 101 -7.29 12.49 7.45
CA VAL A 101 -6.24 12.07 8.38
C VAL A 101 -4.91 12.64 7.90
N ASN A 102 -4.04 13.02 8.83
CA ASN A 102 -2.70 13.46 8.47
C ASN A 102 -1.74 12.27 8.27
N PHE A 103 -1.12 12.16 7.10
CA PHE A 103 0.01 11.25 6.86
C PHE A 103 1.29 11.93 7.32
N SER A 104 1.73 11.57 8.52
CA SER A 104 2.89 12.16 9.18
C SER A 104 4.04 11.16 9.33
N TYR A 105 5.24 11.57 8.94
CA TYR A 105 6.46 10.81 9.16
C TYR A 105 7.66 11.76 9.30
N HIS A 106 8.25 11.79 10.49
CA HIS A 106 9.37 12.67 10.82
C HIS A 106 10.52 11.84 11.40
N LYS A 107 11.51 11.51 10.57
CA LYS A 107 12.74 10.82 11.01
C LYS A 107 13.93 11.28 10.18
N MET A 108 15.03 11.60 10.87
CA MET A 108 16.25 12.11 10.24
C MET A 108 15.93 13.34 9.38
N GLU A 109 16.39 13.38 8.13
CA GLU A 109 16.09 14.47 7.19
C GLU A 109 14.74 14.30 6.47
N ILE A 110 14.03 13.18 6.70
CA ILE A 110 12.74 12.90 6.05
C ILE A 110 11.63 13.53 6.89
N ASP A 111 10.94 14.47 6.25
CA ASP A 111 9.81 15.20 6.81
C ASP A 111 8.63 15.10 5.83
N ILE A 112 7.60 14.35 6.24
CA ILE A 112 6.35 14.16 5.51
C ILE A 112 5.23 14.59 6.45
N ASP A 113 4.44 15.55 5.99
CA ASP A 113 3.26 16.05 6.67
C ASP A 113 2.24 16.41 5.59
N GLU A 114 1.26 15.53 5.38
CA GLU A 114 0.31 15.64 4.29
C GLU A 114 -1.10 15.21 4.72
N GLN A 115 -2.06 16.13 4.62
CA GLN A 115 -3.46 15.80 4.84
C GLN A 115 -3.99 14.91 3.71
N ILE A 116 -4.59 13.78 4.09
CA ILE A 116 -5.17 12.80 3.18
C ILE A 116 -6.67 12.71 3.48
N SER A 117 -7.51 12.94 2.47
CA SER A 117 -8.93 12.64 2.58
C SER A 117 -9.22 11.17 2.29
N LEU A 118 -10.32 10.67 2.85
CA LEU A 118 -10.86 9.35 2.53
C LEU A 118 -11.03 9.20 1.02
N THR A 119 -11.67 10.17 0.35
CA THR A 119 -11.88 10.13 -1.10
C THR A 119 -10.57 10.01 -1.89
N THR A 120 -9.50 10.72 -1.50
CA THR A 120 -8.19 10.56 -2.14
C THR A 120 -7.63 9.16 -1.93
N TYR A 121 -7.76 8.61 -0.73
CA TYR A 121 -7.33 7.24 -0.45
C TYR A 121 -8.12 6.20 -1.26
N GLU A 122 -9.44 6.34 -1.36
CA GLU A 122 -10.29 5.45 -2.15
C GLU A 122 -9.89 5.45 -3.64
N GLN A 123 -9.59 6.63 -4.19
CA GLN A 123 -9.08 6.76 -5.57
C GLN A 123 -7.75 6.02 -5.78
N ILE A 124 -6.83 6.10 -4.82
CA ILE A 124 -5.53 5.40 -4.88
C ILE A 124 -5.73 3.89 -4.97
N ILE A 125 -6.67 3.33 -4.19
CA ILE A 125 -6.89 1.87 -4.12
C ILE A 125 -7.93 1.36 -5.11
N GLN A 126 -8.62 2.23 -5.85
CA GLN A 126 -9.75 1.88 -6.70
C GLN A 126 -9.44 0.74 -7.68
N LYS A 127 -8.25 0.75 -8.28
CA LYS A 127 -7.82 -0.30 -9.21
C LYS A 127 -7.76 -1.67 -8.54
N ASP A 128 -7.28 -1.73 -7.30
CA ASP A 128 -7.18 -2.98 -6.56
C ASP A 128 -8.55 -3.42 -6.03
N VAL A 129 -9.40 -2.49 -5.62
CA VAL A 129 -10.81 -2.78 -5.26
C VAL A 129 -11.56 -3.37 -6.46
N ASN A 130 -11.39 -2.81 -7.66
CA ASN A 130 -12.02 -3.34 -8.88
C ASN A 130 -11.52 -4.74 -9.22
N ARG A 131 -10.23 -5.03 -9.00
CA ARG A 131 -9.68 -6.39 -9.20
C ARG A 131 -10.33 -7.39 -8.25
N ILE A 132 -10.54 -7.03 -6.99
CA ILE A 132 -11.24 -7.87 -6.01
C ILE A 132 -12.68 -8.12 -6.45
N ALA A 133 -13.38 -7.06 -6.88
CA ALA A 133 -14.76 -7.16 -7.36
C ALA A 133 -14.89 -8.09 -8.57
N ASN A 134 -14.02 -7.91 -9.57
CA ASN A 134 -14.01 -8.74 -10.77
C ASN A 134 -13.71 -10.20 -10.46
N TYR A 135 -12.72 -10.47 -9.59
CA TYR A 135 -12.39 -11.82 -9.18
C TYR A 135 -13.59 -12.52 -8.49
N LEU A 136 -14.27 -11.81 -7.59
CA LEU A 136 -15.47 -12.33 -6.94
C LEU A 136 -16.58 -12.66 -7.96
N GLU A 137 -16.81 -11.77 -8.92
CA GLU A 137 -17.81 -11.98 -9.97
C GLU A 137 -17.47 -13.19 -10.85
N GLU A 138 -16.23 -13.28 -11.32
CA GLU A 138 -15.76 -14.43 -12.08
C GLU A 138 -15.91 -15.74 -11.29
N PHE A 139 -15.57 -15.73 -10.00
CA PHE A 139 -15.71 -16.88 -9.12
C PHE A 139 -17.16 -17.34 -8.97
N LEU A 140 -18.10 -16.41 -8.75
CA LEU A 140 -19.53 -16.73 -8.62
C LEU A 140 -20.08 -17.32 -9.92
N ILE A 141 -19.72 -16.74 -11.06
CA ILE A 141 -20.14 -17.22 -12.39
C ILE A 141 -19.59 -18.62 -12.67
N GLN A 142 -18.28 -18.84 -12.47
CA GLN A 142 -17.62 -20.11 -12.75
C GLN A 142 -18.18 -21.27 -11.91
N ASN A 143 -18.69 -20.99 -10.72
CA ASN A 143 -19.24 -21.99 -9.80
C ASN A 143 -20.77 -22.01 -9.78
N ASN A 144 -21.44 -21.27 -10.68
CA ASN A 144 -22.89 -21.16 -10.77
C ASN A 144 -23.55 -20.81 -9.41
N ILE A 145 -22.92 -19.93 -8.64
CA ILE A 145 -23.39 -19.49 -7.33
C ILE A 145 -24.29 -18.27 -7.51
N ASP A 146 -25.56 -18.42 -7.12
CA ASP A 146 -26.50 -17.31 -7.04
C ASP A 146 -26.24 -16.50 -5.77
N VAL A 147 -26.05 -15.19 -5.94
CA VAL A 147 -25.79 -14.24 -4.84
C VAL A 147 -26.90 -14.26 -3.79
N GLU A 148 -28.15 -14.42 -4.22
CA GLU A 148 -29.32 -14.44 -3.34
C GLU A 148 -29.37 -15.71 -2.46
N LYS A 149 -28.64 -16.76 -2.83
CA LYS A 149 -28.54 -18.01 -2.05
C LYS A 149 -27.43 -18.01 -1.01
N ILE A 150 -26.68 -16.91 -0.90
CA ILE A 150 -25.65 -16.79 0.14
C ILE A 150 -26.33 -16.30 1.43
N ASP A 151 -26.30 -17.14 2.46
CA ASP A 151 -26.93 -16.83 3.75
C ASP A 151 -26.04 -16.02 4.70
N SER A 152 -24.72 -16.02 4.48
CA SER A 152 -23.76 -15.42 5.42
C SER A 152 -22.49 -14.96 4.72
N LEU A 153 -21.98 -13.81 5.16
CA LEU A 153 -20.73 -13.23 4.67
C LEU A 153 -19.84 -12.85 5.86
N PHE A 154 -18.61 -13.38 5.83
CA PHE A 154 -17.57 -13.10 6.82
C PHE A 154 -16.40 -12.44 6.12
N LEU A 155 -16.05 -11.22 6.55
CA LEU A 155 -14.87 -10.52 6.06
C LEU A 155 -13.74 -10.67 7.08
N THR A 156 -12.59 -11.20 6.66
CA THR A 156 -11.44 -11.46 7.55
C THR A 156 -10.22 -10.65 7.14
N GLY A 157 -9.32 -10.41 8.10
CA GLY A 157 -8.10 -9.62 7.91
C GLY A 157 -8.32 -8.11 8.02
N GLY A 158 -7.28 -7.35 8.40
CA GLY A 158 -7.39 -5.91 8.68
C GLY A 158 -7.85 -5.08 7.48
N THR A 159 -7.45 -5.44 6.26
CA THR A 159 -7.85 -4.76 5.01
C THR A 159 -9.37 -4.81 4.78
N SER A 160 -10.08 -5.78 5.35
CA SER A 160 -11.54 -5.83 5.27
C SER A 160 -12.21 -4.61 5.90
N MET A 161 -11.56 -3.95 6.88
CA MET A 161 -12.09 -2.78 7.57
C MET A 161 -11.97 -1.48 6.75
N VAL A 162 -11.39 -1.53 5.55
CA VAL A 162 -11.31 -0.38 4.65
C VAL A 162 -12.70 -0.05 4.12
N ALA A 163 -13.09 1.23 4.17
CA ALA A 163 -14.44 1.71 3.81
C ALA A 163 -14.89 1.27 2.41
N SER A 164 -14.01 1.33 1.41
CA SER A 164 -14.33 0.89 0.04
C SER A 164 -14.57 -0.61 -0.07
N ILE A 165 -13.92 -1.42 0.77
CA ILE A 165 -14.15 -2.88 0.83
C ILE A 165 -15.47 -3.19 1.52
N GLN A 166 -15.76 -2.54 2.65
CA GLN A 166 -17.06 -2.64 3.32
C GLN A 166 -18.20 -2.27 2.37
N SER A 167 -18.03 -1.18 1.62
CA SER A 167 -19.01 -0.71 0.65
C SER A 167 -19.18 -1.67 -0.53
N LEU A 168 -18.08 -2.20 -1.08
CA LEU A 168 -18.12 -3.21 -2.16
C LEU A 168 -19.00 -4.40 -1.77
N PHE A 169 -18.75 -4.99 -0.60
CA PHE A 169 -19.47 -6.18 -0.15
C PHE A 169 -20.91 -5.87 0.28
N LYS A 170 -21.15 -4.73 0.95
CA LYS A 170 -22.51 -4.30 1.31
C LYS A 170 -23.39 -4.06 0.08
N ASN A 171 -22.81 -3.49 -0.99
CA ASN A 171 -23.53 -3.25 -2.24
C ASN A 171 -23.77 -4.53 -3.04
N LYS A 172 -22.83 -5.48 -3.02
CA LYS A 172 -22.96 -6.77 -3.73
C LYS A 172 -23.94 -7.73 -3.04
N PHE A 173 -24.03 -7.67 -1.71
CA PHE A 173 -24.87 -8.55 -0.88
C PHE A 173 -25.84 -7.73 0.00
N PRO A 174 -26.77 -6.97 -0.59
CA PRO A 174 -27.64 -6.05 0.15
C PRO A 174 -28.60 -6.76 1.11
N HIS A 175 -28.90 -8.03 0.87
CA HIS A 175 -29.74 -8.89 1.71
C HIS A 175 -29.01 -9.46 2.93
N ILE A 176 -27.68 -9.36 2.98
CA ILE A 176 -26.86 -9.94 4.05
C ILE A 176 -26.40 -8.83 5.00
N THR A 177 -26.62 -9.04 6.30
CA THR A 177 -25.95 -8.21 7.31
C THR A 177 -24.49 -8.64 7.41
N LEU A 178 -23.56 -7.74 7.11
CA LEU A 178 -22.13 -8.02 7.22
C LEU A 178 -21.77 -8.37 8.67
N ASN A 179 -21.37 -9.62 8.89
CA ASN A 179 -20.91 -10.06 10.20
C ASN A 179 -19.46 -9.63 10.41
N SER A 180 -19.27 -8.52 11.13
CA SER A 180 -17.96 -8.13 11.65
C SER A 180 -17.66 -8.91 12.92
N GLY A 181 -17.25 -10.18 12.78
CA GLY A 181 -16.72 -10.96 13.89
C GLY A 181 -15.38 -10.39 14.38
N ASP A 182 -14.64 -11.17 15.18
CA ASP A 182 -13.25 -10.87 15.52
C ASP A 182 -12.37 -11.09 14.27
N ASN A 183 -12.46 -10.15 13.31
CA ASN A 183 -11.89 -10.23 11.96
C ASN A 183 -10.36 -10.48 11.95
N PHE A 184 -9.69 -10.19 13.07
CA PHE A 184 -8.26 -10.41 13.26
C PHE A 184 -7.91 -11.81 13.79
N LYS A 185 -8.78 -12.43 14.61
CA LYS A 185 -8.48 -13.71 15.26
C LYS A 185 -9.28 -14.88 14.71
N SER A 186 -10.28 -14.64 13.86
CA SER A 186 -11.17 -15.68 13.33
C SER A 186 -10.40 -16.84 12.67
N VAL A 187 -9.41 -16.53 11.83
CA VAL A 187 -8.58 -17.53 11.15
C VAL A 187 -7.73 -18.33 12.15
N ALA A 188 -7.00 -17.66 13.05
CA ALA A 188 -6.17 -18.33 14.05
C ALA A 188 -6.99 -19.19 15.02
N LYS A 189 -8.17 -18.70 15.44
CA LYS A 189 -9.13 -19.46 16.26
C LYS A 189 -9.62 -20.69 15.50
N GLY A 190 -10.00 -20.54 14.23
CA GLY A 190 -10.43 -21.65 13.39
C GLY A 190 -9.35 -22.74 13.27
N LEU A 191 -8.10 -22.35 13.02
CA LEU A 191 -6.98 -23.29 12.98
C LEU A 191 -6.74 -23.99 14.32
N ALA A 192 -6.80 -23.26 15.44
CA ALA A 192 -6.64 -23.84 16.77
C ALA A 192 -7.77 -24.83 17.11
N TYR A 193 -9.02 -24.49 16.77
CA TYR A 193 -10.15 -25.41 16.95
C TYR A 193 -10.08 -26.62 16.04
N SER A 194 -9.54 -26.48 14.84
CA SER A 194 -9.34 -27.59 13.89
C SER A 194 -8.11 -28.45 14.19
N GLY A 195 -7.38 -28.19 15.29
CA GLY A 195 -6.19 -28.96 15.65
C GLY A 195 -6.42 -30.47 15.70
N TYR A 196 -7.59 -30.89 16.19
CA TYR A 196 -7.97 -32.32 16.25
C TYR A 196 -8.13 -32.98 14.87
N LEU A 197 -8.30 -32.23 13.77
CA LEU A 197 -8.36 -32.78 12.42
C LEU A 197 -6.97 -33.19 11.90
N PHE A 198 -5.91 -32.82 12.61
CA PHE A 198 -4.52 -33.08 12.25
C PHE A 198 -3.80 -34.00 13.25
N GLU A 199 -4.51 -34.50 14.27
CA GLU A 199 -4.01 -35.55 15.15
C GLU A 199 -4.32 -36.92 14.52
N GLU A 200 -3.27 -37.67 14.17
CA GLU A 200 -3.34 -39.13 13.93
C GLU A 200 -3.40 -39.90 15.25
#